data_AF-A0A8T4EHQ2-F1
#
_entry.id   AF-A0A8T4EHQ2-F1
#
_cell.length_a   1.000
_cell.length_b   1.000
_cell.length_c   1.000
_cell.angle_alpha   90.00
_cell.angle_beta   90.00
_cell.angle_gamma   90.00
#
_symmetry.space_group_name_H-M   'P 1'
#
loop_
_entity.id
_entity.type
_entity.pdbx_description
1 polymer ?
#
loop_
_entity_poly.entity_id
_entity_poly.type
_entity_poly.pdbx_seq_one_letter_code
_entity_poly.pdbx_strand_id
1 'polypeptide(L)' 'MGKKGVAMGVLTFLIGLILVMDDLHDFVPGTEFLHFLPDFDPYLIAGFQLHHLYIGVLIALIGLYIATKYDE' A
#
# COMPACT_ATOMS: atom_id res chain seq x y z
N MET A 1 -10.28 14.37 18.92
CA MET A 1 -9.28 13.28 18.79
C MET A 1 -7.86 13.81 18.62
N GLY A 2 -7.63 15.03 18.10
CA GLY A 2 -6.34 15.77 18.17
C GLY A 2 -5.11 14.91 17.90
N LYS A 3 -4.15 14.89 18.82
CA LYS A 3 -2.92 14.07 18.73
C LYS A 3 -3.15 12.58 18.47
N LYS A 4 -4.22 11.98 19.03
CA LYS A 4 -4.55 10.57 18.78
C LYS A 4 -5.06 10.36 17.35
N GLY A 5 -5.79 11.34 16.80
CA GLY A 5 -6.23 11.34 15.41
C GLY A 5 -5.06 11.45 14.43
N VAL A 6 -4.12 12.36 14.71
CA VAL A 6 -2.85 12.48 13.94
C VAL A 6 -2.08 11.17 13.96
N ALA A 7 -1.85 10.59 15.15
CA ALA A 7 -1.11 9.34 15.27
C ALA A 7 -1.75 8.19 14.49
N MET A 8 -3.08 8.07 14.52
CA MET A 8 -3.81 7.08 13.73
C MET A 8 -3.72 7.35 12.23
N GLY A 9 -3.84 8.61 11.80
CA GLY A 9 -3.71 8.98 10.39
C GLY A 9 -2.30 8.66 9.85
N VAL A 10 -1.26 8.98 10.62
CA VAL A 10 0.14 8.65 10.26
C VAL A 10 0.33 7.14 10.20
N LEU A 11 -0.20 6.38 11.17
CA LEU A 11 -0.10 4.92 11.15
C LEU A 11 -0.80 4.32 9.92
N THR A 12 -2.02 4.78 9.61
CA THR A 12 -2.75 4.37 8.41
C THR A 12 -1.98 4.75 7.14
N PHE A 13 -1.38 5.94 7.09
CA PHE A 13 -0.55 6.36 5.97
C PHE A 13 0.64 5.42 5.75
N LEU A 14 1.35 5.07 6.83
CA LEU A 14 2.51 4.17 6.78
C LEU A 14 2.11 2.76 6.32
N ILE A 15 0.96 2.24 6.76
CA ILE A 15 0.44 0.94 6.29
C ILE A 15 0.20 0.98 4.78
N GLY A 16 -0.47 2.03 4.29
CA GLY A 16 -0.67 2.21 2.85
C GLY A 16 0.65 2.30 2.09
N LEU A 17 1.62 3.06 2.61
CA LEU A 17 2.94 3.21 1.99
C LEU A 17 3.70 1.88 1.90
N ILE A 18 3.65 1.04 2.95
CA ILE A 18 4.31 -0.27 2.94
C ILE A 18 3.73 -1.14 1.82
N LEU A 19 2.41 -1.18 1.65
CA LEU A 19 1.76 -1.94 0.58
C LEU A 19 2.19 -1.44 -0.80
N VAL A 20 2.24 -0.12 -1.00
CA VAL A 20 2.72 0.46 -2.27
C VAL A 20 4.17 0.08 -2.55
N MET A 21 5.04 0.13 -1.54
CA MET A 21 6.46 -0.22 -1.72
C MET A 21 6.65 -1.70 -2.01
N ASP A 22 5.88 -2.58 -1.37
CA ASP A 22 5.89 -4.02 -1.60
C ASP A 22 5.47 -4.34 -3.05
N ASP A 23 4.35 -3.78 -3.51
CA ASP A 23 3.88 -4.00 -4.88
C ASP A 23 4.83 -3.39 -5.92
N LEU A 24 5.43 -2.22 -5.65
CA LEU A 24 6.43 -1.63 -6.54
C LEU A 24 7.71 -2.48 -6.64
N HIS A 25 8.11 -3.11 -5.55
CA HIS A 25 9.23 -4.04 -5.54
C HIS A 25 8.94 -5.29 -6.37
N ASP A 26 7.68 -5.72 -6.44
CA ASP A 26 7.22 -6.84 -7.26
C ASP A 26 7.16 -6.54 -8.77
N PHE A 27 7.20 -5.27 -9.19
CA PHE A 27 7.35 -4.89 -10.60
C PHE A 27 8.81 -4.90 -11.08
N VAL A 28 9.78 -5.06 -10.17
CA VAL A 28 11.18 -5.20 -10.53
C VAL A 28 11.47 -6.68 -10.85
N PRO A 29 12.04 -7.00 -12.02
CA PRO A 29 12.33 -8.39 -12.38
C PRO A 29 13.30 -9.05 -11.39
N GLY A 30 12.98 -10.25 -10.92
CA GLY A 30 13.82 -11.04 -10.02
C GLY A 30 13.68 -10.70 -8.53
N THR A 31 12.76 -9.81 -8.17
CA THR A 31 12.43 -9.43 -6.79
C THR A 31 10.99 -9.76 -6.41
N GLU A 32 10.29 -10.53 -7.23
CA GLU A 32 8.90 -10.91 -7.03
C GLU A 32 8.73 -11.67 -5.70
N PHE A 33 8.03 -11.11 -4.72
CA PHE A 33 7.80 -11.73 -3.40
C PHE A 33 7.09 -13.10 -3.51
N LEU A 34 6.43 -13.36 -4.65
CA LEU A 34 5.61 -14.52 -4.94
C LEU A 34 6.33 -15.65 -5.73
N HIS A 35 7.67 -15.72 -5.78
CA HIS A 35 8.41 -16.84 -6.40
C HIS A 35 8.05 -18.25 -5.88
N PHE A 36 7.38 -18.35 -4.72
CA PHE A 36 6.93 -19.62 -4.15
C PHE A 36 5.54 -20.06 -4.65
N LEU A 37 4.80 -19.18 -5.33
CA LEU A 37 3.50 -19.52 -5.91
C LEU A 37 3.70 -20.28 -7.23
N PRO A 38 2.77 -21.19 -7.58
CA PRO A 38 2.79 -21.87 -8.87
C PRO A 38 2.75 -20.86 -10.03
N ASP A 39 3.32 -21.21 -11.18
CA ASP A 39 3.30 -20.37 -12.38
C ASP A 39 1.86 -20.00 -12.77
N PHE A 40 1.46 -18.76 -12.47
CA PHE A 40 0.20 -18.16 -12.92
C PHE A 40 0.43 -17.37 -14.21
N ASP A 41 -0.65 -17.14 -14.97
CA ASP A 41 -0.60 -16.28 -16.16
C ASP A 41 -0.04 -14.88 -15.78
N PRO A 42 1.03 -14.39 -16.44
CA PRO A 42 1.66 -13.11 -16.12
C PRO A 42 0.70 -11.91 -16.15
N TYR A 43 -0.33 -11.92 -17.01
CA TYR A 43 -1.33 -10.86 -17.07
C TYR A 43 -2.24 -10.87 -15.84
N LEU A 44 -2.53 -12.06 -15.30
CA LEU A 44 -3.32 -12.23 -14.08
C LEU A 44 -2.55 -11.70 -12.87
N ILE A 45 -1.26 -12.07 -12.74
CA ILE A 45 -0.37 -11.62 -11.67
C ILE A 45 -0.21 -10.09 -11.69
N ALA A 46 0.09 -9.53 -12.87
CA ALA A 46 0.20 -8.08 -13.04
C ALA A 46 -1.09 -7.35 -12.65
N GLY A 47 -2.25 -7.93 -12.96
CA GLY A 47 -3.56 -7.42 -12.55
C GLY A 47 -3.73 -7.37 -11.01
N PHE A 48 -3.29 -8.43 -10.31
CA PHE A 48 -3.33 -8.47 -8.84
C PHE A 48 -2.35 -7.47 -8.20
N GLN A 49 -1.14 -7.34 -8.74
CA GLN A 49 -0.15 -6.37 -8.26
C GLN A 49 -0.64 -4.93 -8.45
N LEU A 50 -1.22 -4.61 -9.61
CA LEU A 50 -1.82 -3.29 -9.84
C LEU A 50 -2.99 -3.02 -8.88
N HIS A 51 -3.83 -4.03 -8.60
CA HIS A 51 -4.95 -3.86 -7.68
C HIS A 51 -4.48 -3.55 -6.25
N HIS A 52 -3.49 -4.29 -5.73
CA HIS A 52 -2.91 -4.02 -4.42
C HIS A 52 -2.22 -2.65 -4.39
N LEU A 53 -1.54 -2.26 -5.48
CA LEU A 53 -0.89 -0.96 -5.59
C LEU A 53 -1.92 0.16 -5.42
N TYR A 54 -3.08 0.05 -6.08
CA TYR A 54 -4.17 1.02 -5.93
C TYR A 54 -4.75 1.04 -4.51
N ILE A 55 -4.90 -0.12 -3.87
CA ILE A 55 -5.37 -0.21 -2.48
C ILE A 55 -4.37 0.45 -1.53
N GLY A 56 -3.07 0.19 -1.68
CA GLY A 56 -2.03 0.81 -0.88
C GLY A 56 -2.03 2.33 -0.98
N VAL A 57 -2.13 2.87 -2.22
CA VAL A 57 -2.25 4.31 -2.46
C VAL A 57 -3.51 4.88 -1.79
N LEU A 58 -4.65 4.21 -1.92
CA LEU A 58 -5.90 4.66 -1.32
C LEU A 58 -5.81 4.73 0.22
N ILE A 59 -5.25 3.69 0.85
CA ILE A 59 -5.03 3.64 2.29
C ILE A 59 -4.09 4.78 2.73
N ALA A 60 -3.01 5.03 1.96
CA ALA A 60 -2.09 6.12 2.25
C ALA A 60 -2.81 7.48 2.22
N LEU A 61 -3.61 7.74 1.19
CA LEU A 61 -4.38 8.99 1.06
C LEU A 61 -5.42 9.16 2.18
N ILE A 62 -6.10 8.08 2.58
CA ILE A 62 -7.03 8.10 3.72
C ILE A 62 -6.28 8.44 5.02
N GLY A 63 -5.12 7.83 5.26
CA GLY A 63 -4.28 8.14 6.41
C GLY A 63 -3.85 9.60 6.44
N LEU A 64 -3.42 10.15 5.30
CA LEU A 64 -3.04 11.56 5.17
C LEU A 64 -4.23 12.50 5.43
N TYR A 65 -5.41 12.17 4.90
CA TYR A 65 -6.64 12.93 5.15
C TYR A 65 -7.04 12.92 6.63
N ILE A 66 -6.93 11.76 7.31
CA ILE A 66 -7.20 11.66 8.75
C ILE A 66 -6.18 12.48 9.54
N ALA A 67 -4.89 12.38 9.21
CA ALA A 67 -3.83 13.09 9.92
C ALA A 67 -4.03 14.60 9.83
N THR A 68 -4.26 15.12 8.62
CA THR A 68 -4.49 16.55 8.36
C THR A 68 -5.78 17.07 9.02
N LYS A 69 -6.83 16.26 9.09
CA LYS A 69 -8.10 16.64 9.74
C LYS A 69 -7.99 16.83 11.26
N TYR A 70 -7.02 16.20 11.92
CA TYR A 70 -6.89 16.21 13.39
C TYR A 70 -5.62 16.91 13.89
N ASP A 71 -4.87 17.55 13.00
CA ASP A 71 -3.67 18.32 13.34
C ASP A 71 -4.02 19.63 14.08
N GLU A 72 -5.19 20.18 13.79
CA GLU A 72 -5.85 21.28 14.51
C GLU A 72 -6.69 20.79 15.70
#